data_AF-A0A524NIH1-F1
#
_entry.id   AF-A0A524NIH1-F1
#
_cell.length_a   1.000
_cell.length_b   1.000
_cell.length_c   1.000
_cell.angle_alpha   90.00
_cell.angle_beta   90.00
_cell.angle_gamma   90.00
#
_symmetry.space_group_name_H-M   'P 1'
#
loop_
_entity.id
_entity.type
_entity.pdbx_description
1 polymer ?
#
loop_
_entity_poly.entity_id
_entity_poly.type
_entity_poly.pdbx_seq_one_letter_code
_entity_poly.pdbx_strand_id
1 'polypeptide(L)'
;MQPFVSKLPITVVFTIACALALPGAACAEPPWTSNIASLYPTATRLVTCGTCHRNFTAFGSFNPYGTAFRNAAGSVNAKLQAIENMDSDGDGTLNSVEIMTGAGFMPGYTCDAYQTTANAPADLADYVDPIDIGCVGVVTTSSSTSTSSTASSTTTTLPPTAACSQPVSSGPSPVATDCLFILRVATALETCSPECVCAPKGSLPPSATDSLICLQVATGQSTPLNCPCP
;
A
#
# COMPACT_ATOMS: atom_id res chain seq x y z
N MET A 1 6.83 83.08 -18.15
CA MET A 1 7.12 82.01 -19.12
C MET A 1 8.51 81.48 -18.81
N GLN A 2 8.61 80.38 -18.08
CA GLN A 2 9.86 79.65 -17.85
C GLN A 2 9.62 78.17 -18.15
N PRO A 3 10.53 77.48 -18.86
CA PRO A 3 10.34 76.09 -19.26
C PRO A 3 10.66 75.15 -18.08
N PHE A 4 9.71 74.27 -17.76
CA PHE A 4 9.95 73.13 -16.87
C PHE A 4 10.79 72.09 -17.60
N VAL A 5 12.05 71.95 -17.19
CA VAL A 5 12.94 70.86 -17.60
C VAL A 5 12.68 69.67 -16.68
N SER A 6 12.01 68.64 -17.20
CA SER A 6 11.77 67.39 -16.50
C SER A 6 13.05 66.55 -16.49
N LYS A 7 13.68 66.41 -15.32
CA LYS A 7 14.78 65.48 -15.09
C LYS A 7 14.18 64.13 -14.68
N LEU A 8 14.16 63.16 -15.61
CA LEU A 8 13.94 61.76 -15.27
C LEU A 8 15.15 61.25 -14.48
N PRO A 9 15.00 60.71 -13.25
CA PRO A 9 16.10 60.05 -12.56
C PRO A 9 16.44 58.72 -13.24
N ILE A 10 17.68 58.65 -13.72
CA ILE A 10 18.35 57.49 -14.29
C ILE A 10 18.61 56.49 -13.15
N THR A 11 17.59 55.76 -12.72
CA THR A 11 17.74 54.74 -11.67
C THR A 11 16.83 53.53 -11.92
N VAL A 12 16.69 53.08 -13.17
CA VAL A 12 15.91 51.86 -13.52
C VAL A 12 16.58 51.08 -14.66
N VAL A 13 17.87 50.74 -14.53
CA VAL A 13 18.55 49.90 -15.55
C VAL A 13 19.33 48.72 -14.95
N PHE A 14 19.40 48.58 -13.62
CA PHE A 14 20.23 47.53 -12.97
C PHE A 14 19.46 46.43 -12.24
N THR A 15 18.24 46.08 -12.68
CA THR A 15 17.42 45.00 -12.10
C THR A 15 16.72 44.13 -13.16
N ILE A 16 17.29 43.98 -14.36
CA ILE A 16 16.78 43.06 -15.39
C ILE A 16 17.95 42.29 -16.05
N ALA A 17 18.90 41.80 -15.24
CA ALA A 17 20.04 41.02 -15.77
C ALA A 17 20.44 39.81 -14.91
N CYS A 18 19.64 39.45 -13.89
CA CYS A 18 19.95 38.33 -13.00
C CYS A 18 18.82 37.28 -12.92
N ALA A 19 18.11 37.05 -14.03
CA ALA A 19 17.03 36.05 -14.11
C ALA A 19 17.19 35.05 -15.28
N LEU A 20 18.34 35.04 -15.98
CA LEU A 20 18.53 34.29 -17.24
C LEU A 20 19.62 33.21 -17.19
N ALA A 21 20.16 32.85 -16.02
CA ALA A 21 21.30 31.94 -15.97
C ALA A 21 21.21 30.84 -14.88
N LEU A 22 20.01 30.35 -14.59
CA LEU A 22 19.87 29.04 -13.95
C LEU A 22 19.24 28.09 -14.98
N PRO A 23 19.99 27.11 -15.52
CA PRO A 23 19.41 25.98 -16.23
C PRO A 23 18.70 25.07 -15.21
N GLY A 24 17.70 25.60 -14.52
CA GLY A 24 16.71 24.80 -13.83
C GLY A 24 15.77 24.29 -14.89
N ALA A 25 15.88 23.00 -15.24
CA ALA A 25 14.80 22.34 -15.95
C ALA A 25 13.55 22.47 -15.07
N ALA A 26 12.67 23.41 -15.39
CA ALA A 26 11.34 23.46 -14.83
C ALA A 26 10.59 22.25 -15.39
N CYS A 27 10.73 21.11 -14.73
CA CYS A 27 9.89 19.96 -14.95
C CYS A 27 8.49 20.40 -14.50
N ALA A 28 7.66 20.86 -15.44
CA ALA A 28 6.26 21.14 -15.15
C ALA A 28 5.68 19.89 -14.51
N GLU A 29 5.25 20.02 -13.26
CA GLU A 29 4.75 18.90 -12.49
C GLU A 29 3.59 18.26 -13.27
N PRO A 30 3.69 16.98 -13.66
CA PRO A 30 2.64 16.37 -14.46
C PRO A 30 1.31 16.45 -13.71
N PRO A 31 0.17 16.74 -14.35
CA PRO A 31 -1.11 16.88 -13.67
C PRO A 31 -1.47 15.70 -12.74
N TRP A 32 -0.98 14.49 -13.05
CA TRP A 32 -1.25 13.28 -12.27
C TRP A 32 -0.64 13.27 -10.87
N THR A 33 0.40 14.06 -10.59
CA THR A 33 1.04 14.09 -9.26
C THR A 33 0.09 14.65 -8.20
N SER A 34 -0.69 15.68 -8.56
CA SER A 34 -1.73 16.24 -7.71
C SER A 34 -2.84 15.23 -7.40
N ASN A 35 -3.16 14.38 -8.38
CA ASN A 35 -4.11 13.27 -8.21
C ASN A 35 -3.58 12.22 -7.24
N ILE A 36 -2.30 11.83 -7.36
CA ILE A 36 -1.66 10.88 -6.43
C ILE A 36 -1.58 11.46 -5.03
N ALA A 37 -1.12 12.71 -4.87
CA ALA A 37 -1.06 13.35 -3.55
C ALA A 37 -2.45 13.47 -2.90
N SER A 38 -3.50 13.66 -3.71
CA SER A 38 -4.88 13.72 -3.22
C SER A 38 -5.45 12.35 -2.84
N LEU A 39 -5.11 11.28 -3.56
CA LEU A 39 -5.65 9.93 -3.32
C LEU A 39 -4.83 9.17 -2.26
N TYR A 40 -3.51 9.37 -2.24
CA TYR A 40 -2.55 8.66 -1.39
C TYR A 40 -1.69 9.67 -0.63
N PRO A 41 -2.26 10.40 0.35
CA PRO A 41 -1.55 11.47 1.04
C PRO A 41 -0.33 10.99 1.85
N THR A 42 -0.24 9.69 2.14
CA THR A 42 0.89 9.08 2.83
C THR A 42 2.02 8.62 1.89
N ALA A 43 1.78 8.61 0.58
CA ALA A 43 2.72 8.05 -0.39
C ALA A 43 3.72 9.11 -0.89
N THR A 44 4.77 9.34 -0.12
CA THR A 44 5.72 10.45 -0.36
C THR A 44 6.66 10.26 -1.55
N ARG A 45 6.88 9.02 -2.02
CA ARG A 45 7.87 8.68 -3.07
C ARG A 45 7.29 8.51 -4.47
N LEU A 46 5.97 8.59 -4.64
CA LEU A 46 5.31 8.33 -5.92
C LEU A 46 5.32 9.51 -6.90
N VAL A 47 5.83 10.67 -6.48
CA VAL A 47 5.91 11.88 -7.31
C VAL A 47 7.23 11.90 -8.10
N THR A 48 7.52 10.81 -8.81
CA THR A 48 8.73 10.67 -9.63
C THR A 48 8.40 10.04 -10.97
N CYS A 49 9.25 10.22 -11.99
CA CYS A 49 9.06 9.52 -13.27
C CYS A 49 9.11 8.00 -13.10
N GLY A 50 9.86 7.53 -12.08
CA GLY A 50 10.01 6.12 -11.73
C GLY A 50 8.70 5.38 -11.52
N THR A 51 7.68 6.06 -10.97
CA THR A 51 6.36 5.48 -10.71
C THR A 51 5.74 4.85 -11.95
N CYS A 52 5.87 5.49 -13.12
CA CYS A 52 5.26 5.02 -14.37
C CYS A 52 6.29 4.57 -15.42
N HIS A 53 7.55 5.01 -15.33
CA HIS A 53 8.57 4.82 -16.35
C HIS A 53 9.81 4.17 -15.77
N ARG A 54 10.45 3.29 -16.55
CA ARG A 54 11.74 2.67 -16.18
C ARG A 54 12.93 3.65 -16.14
N ASN A 55 12.75 4.89 -16.62
CA ASN A 55 13.75 5.94 -16.54
C ASN A 55 13.25 7.03 -15.58
N PHE A 56 14.02 7.30 -14.54
CA PHE A 56 13.61 8.19 -13.44
C PHE A 56 13.80 9.68 -13.76
N THR A 57 14.53 10.02 -14.82
CA THR A 57 14.86 11.42 -15.16
C THR A 57 14.39 11.84 -16.55
N ALA A 58 13.89 10.92 -17.37
CA ALA A 58 13.43 11.21 -18.72
C ALA A 58 12.24 10.33 -19.10
N PHE A 59 11.43 10.81 -20.04
CA PHE A 59 10.40 9.98 -20.65
C PHE A 59 11.04 8.76 -21.33
N GLY A 60 10.42 7.59 -21.14
CA GLY A 60 10.91 6.34 -21.69
C GLY A 60 9.84 5.26 -21.63
N SER A 61 10.26 4.01 -21.79
CA SER A 61 9.38 2.84 -21.68
C SER A 61 8.66 2.82 -20.33
N PHE A 62 7.36 2.51 -20.37
CA PHE A 62 6.59 2.30 -19.15
C PHE A 62 7.12 1.09 -18.37
N ASN A 63 7.06 1.17 -17.05
CA ASN A 63 7.12 -0.02 -16.20
C ASN A 63 5.75 -0.74 -16.26
N PRO A 64 5.60 -1.92 -15.62
CA PRO A 64 4.32 -2.64 -15.60
C PRO A 64 3.16 -1.79 -15.03
N TYR A 65 3.35 -1.09 -13.91
CA TYR A 65 2.35 -0.17 -13.34
C TYR A 65 1.90 0.92 -14.32
N GLY A 66 2.84 1.64 -14.94
CA GLY A 66 2.55 2.68 -15.92
C GLY A 66 1.84 2.14 -17.16
N THR A 67 2.11 0.89 -17.53
CA THR A 67 1.39 0.19 -18.61
C THR A 67 -0.06 -0.11 -18.21
N ALA A 68 -0.29 -0.62 -17.00
CA ALA A 68 -1.63 -0.85 -16.46
C ALA A 68 -2.41 0.46 -16.38
N PHE A 69 -1.81 1.51 -15.81
CA PHE A 69 -2.40 2.86 -15.70
C PHE A 69 -2.77 3.45 -17.07
N ARG A 70 -1.88 3.31 -18.07
CA ARG A 70 -2.14 3.79 -19.43
C ARG A 70 -3.35 3.10 -20.06
N ASN A 71 -3.47 1.79 -19.83
CA ASN A 71 -4.52 0.95 -20.42
C ASN A 71 -5.87 1.08 -19.69
N ALA A 72 -5.89 1.53 -18.44
CA ALA A 72 -7.12 1.82 -17.71
C ALA A 72 -7.92 2.96 -18.37
N ALA A 73 -9.25 2.92 -18.27
CA ALA A 73 -10.15 3.92 -18.84
C ALA A 73 -10.59 4.98 -17.81
N GLY A 74 -11.03 6.14 -18.28
CA GLY A 74 -11.61 7.20 -17.45
C GLY A 74 -10.65 8.34 -17.09
N SER A 75 -11.01 9.11 -16.07
CA SER A 75 -10.20 10.19 -15.51
C SER A 75 -8.93 9.65 -14.86
N VAL A 76 -7.97 10.54 -14.53
CA VAL A 76 -6.73 10.13 -13.83
C VAL A 76 -7.05 9.39 -12.52
N ASN A 77 -7.96 9.92 -11.70
CA ASN A 77 -8.38 9.25 -10.46
C ASN A 77 -9.03 7.88 -10.72
N ALA A 78 -9.91 7.80 -11.73
CA ALA A 78 -10.57 6.54 -12.08
C ALA A 78 -9.55 5.49 -12.55
N LYS A 79 -8.52 5.91 -13.30
CA LYS A 79 -7.42 5.02 -13.73
C LYS A 79 -6.58 4.53 -12.55
N LEU A 80 -6.21 5.42 -11.62
CA LEU A 80 -5.47 5.05 -10.41
C LEU A 80 -6.25 4.02 -9.59
N GLN A 81 -7.53 4.29 -9.32
CA GLN A 81 -8.40 3.38 -8.57
C GLN A 81 -8.65 2.05 -9.30
N ALA A 82 -8.78 2.08 -10.63
CA ALA A 82 -9.03 0.87 -11.41
C ALA A 82 -7.88 -0.15 -11.33
N ILE A 83 -6.65 0.30 -11.05
CA ILE A 83 -5.49 -0.57 -10.94
C ILE A 83 -5.09 -0.88 -9.50
N GLU A 84 -5.75 -0.32 -8.48
CA GLU A 84 -5.38 -0.52 -7.05
C GLU A 84 -5.37 -1.99 -6.60
N ASN A 85 -6.26 -2.81 -7.17
CA ASN A 85 -6.39 -4.24 -6.86
C ASN A 85 -5.62 -5.13 -7.85
N MET A 86 -4.71 -4.55 -8.64
CA MET A 86 -3.81 -5.29 -9.51
C MET A 86 -2.45 -5.44 -8.83
N ASP A 87 -1.82 -6.58 -9.04
CA ASP A 87 -0.38 -6.79 -8.88
C ASP A 87 0.23 -6.60 -10.28
N SER A 88 0.75 -5.40 -10.55
CA SER A 88 1.09 -5.00 -11.93
C SER A 88 2.38 -5.63 -12.42
N ASP A 89 3.32 -5.87 -11.52
CA ASP A 89 4.67 -6.37 -11.81
C ASP A 89 4.87 -7.83 -11.40
N GLY A 90 3.93 -8.43 -10.68
CA GLY A 90 3.82 -9.86 -10.43
C GLY A 90 4.61 -10.35 -9.22
N ASP A 91 4.92 -9.47 -8.26
CA ASP A 91 5.67 -9.83 -7.05
C ASP A 91 4.79 -10.41 -5.91
N GLY A 92 3.47 -10.44 -6.12
CA GLY A 92 2.50 -10.93 -5.14
C GLY A 92 1.92 -9.84 -4.23
N THR A 93 2.33 -8.58 -4.41
CA THR A 93 1.79 -7.42 -3.70
C THR A 93 0.87 -6.63 -4.62
N LEU A 94 -0.28 -6.16 -4.08
CA LEU A 94 -1.17 -5.29 -4.84
C LEU A 94 -0.63 -3.86 -4.86
N ASN A 95 -0.83 -3.16 -5.97
CA ASN A 95 -0.45 -1.75 -6.14
C ASN A 95 -0.89 -0.88 -4.95
N SER A 96 -2.12 -1.05 -4.46
CA SER A 96 -2.64 -0.30 -3.32
C SER A 96 -1.87 -0.56 -2.03
N VAL A 97 -1.46 -1.79 -1.78
CA VAL A 97 -0.70 -2.16 -0.58
C VAL A 97 0.67 -1.48 -0.61
N GLU A 98 1.36 -1.56 -1.75
CA GLU A 98 2.68 -0.94 -1.94
C GLU A 98 2.64 0.58 -1.75
N ILE A 99 1.68 1.23 -2.42
CA ILE A 99 1.46 2.68 -2.38
C ILE A 99 1.13 3.16 -0.96
N MET A 100 0.29 2.42 -0.21
CA MET A 100 -0.27 2.87 1.06
C MET A 100 0.58 2.57 2.30
N THR A 101 1.70 1.86 2.17
CA THR A 101 2.64 1.53 3.27
C THR A 101 3.25 2.74 4.01
N GLY A 102 2.99 3.97 3.58
CA GLY A 102 3.56 5.20 4.16
C GLY A 102 5.00 5.48 3.73
N ALA A 103 5.81 4.44 3.49
CA ALA A 103 7.07 4.55 2.78
C ALA A 103 6.85 4.84 1.29
N GLY A 104 5.78 4.28 0.71
CA GLY A 104 5.43 4.40 -0.70
C GLY A 104 6.34 3.55 -1.58
N PHE A 105 6.11 2.23 -1.57
CA PHE A 105 6.78 1.30 -2.48
C PHE A 105 6.34 1.56 -3.92
N MET A 106 7.19 1.21 -4.89
CA MET A 106 6.94 1.50 -6.29
C MET A 106 6.30 0.29 -7.02
N PRO A 107 4.99 0.37 -7.35
CA PRO A 107 4.16 -0.77 -7.79
C PRO A 107 4.44 -1.34 -9.19
N GLY A 108 5.60 -1.02 -9.75
CA GLY A 108 6.02 -1.44 -11.08
C GLY A 108 7.44 -1.96 -11.10
N TYR A 109 8.00 -2.34 -9.96
CA TYR A 109 9.32 -2.93 -9.87
C TYR A 109 9.34 -4.07 -8.87
N THR A 110 9.86 -5.19 -9.34
CA THR A 110 10.24 -6.30 -8.47
C THR A 110 11.74 -6.25 -8.17
N CYS A 111 12.18 -6.99 -7.15
CA CYS A 111 13.60 -7.17 -6.86
C CYS A 111 14.40 -7.82 -8.02
N ASP A 112 13.74 -8.55 -8.91
CA ASP A 112 14.38 -9.13 -10.11
C ASP A 112 14.51 -8.11 -11.25
N ALA A 113 13.61 -7.11 -11.32
CA ALA A 113 13.48 -6.23 -12.48
C ALA A 113 14.02 -4.81 -12.27
N TYR A 114 14.17 -4.34 -11.03
CA TYR A 114 14.53 -2.94 -10.75
C TYR A 114 15.90 -2.53 -11.31
N GLN A 115 16.85 -3.46 -11.43
CA GLN A 115 18.18 -3.19 -11.96
C GLN A 115 18.19 -2.79 -13.44
N THR A 116 17.09 -3.04 -14.16
CA THR A 116 16.92 -2.63 -15.56
C THR A 116 16.51 -1.17 -15.73
N THR A 117 16.37 -0.43 -14.62
CA THR A 117 16.00 0.99 -14.63
C THR A 117 17.18 1.88 -15.02
N ALA A 118 16.86 3.03 -15.60
CA ALA A 118 17.82 4.05 -15.94
C ALA A 118 17.70 5.25 -14.99
N ASN A 119 18.84 5.77 -14.53
CA ASN A 119 18.92 6.93 -13.64
C ASN A 119 18.13 6.78 -12.33
N ALA A 120 17.93 5.54 -11.88
CA ALA A 120 17.29 5.27 -10.61
C ALA A 120 18.11 5.83 -9.44
N PRO A 121 17.46 6.19 -8.32
CA PRO A 121 18.16 6.55 -7.10
C PRO A 121 18.96 5.35 -6.57
N ALA A 122 20.04 5.61 -5.85
CA ALA A 122 20.91 4.56 -5.31
C ALA A 122 20.19 3.66 -4.29
N ASP A 123 19.16 4.18 -3.63
CA ASP A 123 18.36 3.48 -2.63
C ASP A 123 17.16 2.73 -3.23
N LEU A 124 17.01 2.62 -4.57
CA LEU A 124 15.84 2.01 -5.22
C LEU A 124 15.44 0.64 -4.62
N ALA A 125 16.42 -0.21 -4.33
CA ALA A 125 16.17 -1.53 -3.77
C ALA A 125 15.38 -1.51 -2.44
N ASP A 126 15.44 -0.42 -1.66
CA ASP A 126 14.77 -0.31 -0.36
C ASP A 126 13.25 -0.07 -0.47
N TYR A 127 12.72 0.18 -1.67
CA TYR A 127 11.31 0.53 -1.88
C TYR A 127 10.71 -0.02 -3.17
N VAL A 128 11.25 -1.12 -3.70
CA VAL A 128 10.60 -1.84 -4.80
C VAL A 128 9.65 -2.92 -4.28
N ASP A 129 10.03 -3.68 -3.26
CA ASP A 129 9.21 -4.79 -2.74
C ASP A 129 9.06 -4.67 -1.21
N PRO A 130 7.83 -4.58 -0.67
CA PRO A 130 7.59 -4.52 0.78
C PRO A 130 7.84 -5.83 1.53
N ILE A 131 7.93 -6.96 0.82
CA ILE A 131 8.22 -8.29 1.35
C ILE A 131 9.75 -8.51 1.43
N ASP A 132 10.52 -8.00 0.46
CA ASP A 132 12.00 -8.08 0.41
C ASP A 132 12.66 -6.70 0.37
N ILE A 133 12.57 -5.97 1.48
CA ILE A 133 13.17 -4.63 1.61
C ILE A 133 14.68 -4.70 1.38
N GLY A 134 15.16 -3.92 0.41
CA GLY A 134 16.57 -3.83 0.04
C GLY A 134 16.99 -4.85 -1.01
N CYS A 135 16.08 -5.72 -1.47
CA CYS A 135 16.37 -6.79 -2.43
C CYS A 135 17.64 -7.56 -2.07
N VAL A 136 17.85 -7.78 -0.78
CA VAL A 136 19.09 -8.38 -0.25
C VAL A 136 19.15 -9.87 -0.55
N GLY A 137 18.17 -10.39 -1.30
CA GLY A 137 18.04 -11.80 -1.57
C GLY A 137 17.84 -12.49 -0.25
N VAL A 138 16.64 -12.35 0.33
CA VAL A 138 16.20 -13.46 1.15
C VAL A 138 16.27 -14.67 0.22
N VAL A 139 17.04 -15.69 0.64
CA VAL A 139 17.13 -16.98 -0.03
C VAL A 139 15.75 -17.62 0.08
N THR A 140 14.80 -17.10 -0.68
CA THR A 140 13.42 -17.53 -0.71
C THR A 140 13.40 -18.64 -1.72
N THR A 141 13.53 -19.84 -1.17
CA THR A 141 13.13 -21.10 -1.81
C THR A 141 11.77 -20.83 -2.45
N SER A 142 11.78 -20.69 -3.78
CA SER A 142 10.60 -20.36 -4.59
C SER A 142 9.57 -21.49 -4.45
N SER A 143 8.72 -21.40 -3.44
CA SER A 143 7.50 -22.19 -3.38
C SER A 143 6.45 -21.43 -4.18
N SER A 144 6.55 -21.57 -5.50
CA SER A 144 5.56 -21.10 -6.46
C SER A 144 4.27 -21.89 -6.27
N THR A 145 3.40 -21.42 -5.37
CA THR A 145 2.02 -21.90 -5.29
C THR A 145 1.12 -20.85 -5.92
N SER A 146 0.99 -20.94 -7.24
CA SER A 146 -0.06 -20.28 -8.00
C SER A 146 -1.41 -20.86 -7.57
N THR A 147 -2.06 -20.24 -6.59
CA THR A 147 -3.43 -20.63 -6.20
C THR A 147 -4.40 -19.66 -6.84
N SER A 148 -5.01 -20.05 -7.96
CA SER A 148 -6.26 -19.46 -8.39
C SER A 148 -7.28 -19.66 -7.27
N SER A 149 -7.69 -18.57 -6.64
CA SER A 149 -8.72 -18.50 -5.61
C SER A 149 -10.10 -18.81 -6.21
N THR A 150 -10.33 -20.09 -6.49
CA THR A 150 -11.65 -20.66 -6.19
C THR A 150 -11.75 -20.58 -4.67
N ALA A 151 -12.75 -19.88 -4.13
CA ALA A 151 -13.00 -19.79 -2.69
C ALA A 151 -13.24 -21.20 -2.13
N SER A 152 -12.16 -21.91 -1.83
CA SER A 152 -12.18 -23.17 -1.12
C SER A 152 -12.23 -22.81 0.35
N SER A 153 -13.46 -22.65 0.85
CA SER A 153 -13.72 -22.45 2.26
C SER A 153 -13.17 -23.67 3.00
N THR A 154 -12.10 -23.48 3.78
CA THR A 154 -11.53 -24.55 4.59
C THR A 154 -12.37 -24.64 5.86
N THR A 155 -13.39 -25.49 5.84
CA THR A 155 -14.21 -25.72 7.03
C THR A 155 -13.40 -26.54 8.05
N THR A 156 -12.78 -25.85 9.00
CA THR A 156 -12.16 -26.49 10.17
C THR A 156 -13.29 -27.00 11.07
N THR A 157 -13.44 -28.32 11.13
CA THR A 157 -14.36 -28.96 12.08
C THR A 157 -13.66 -29.01 13.44
N LEU A 158 -14.10 -28.16 14.36
CA LEU A 158 -13.54 -28.07 15.70
C LEU A 158 -13.84 -29.33 16.55
N PRO A 159 -12.94 -29.72 17.47
CA PRO A 159 -13.28 -30.71 18.49
C PRO A 159 -14.49 -30.24 19.32
N PRO A 160 -15.33 -31.16 19.81
CA PRO A 160 -16.61 -30.86 20.47
C PRO A 160 -16.49 -30.09 21.81
N THR A 161 -15.28 -29.70 22.21
CA THR A 161 -14.97 -28.93 23.42
C THR A 161 -14.12 -27.71 23.10
N ALA A 162 -14.37 -27.06 21.97
CA ALA A 162 -13.78 -25.77 21.67
C ALA A 162 -14.20 -24.75 22.74
N ALA A 163 -13.24 -24.22 23.49
CA ALA A 163 -13.51 -23.14 24.43
C ALA A 163 -13.78 -21.83 23.68
N CYS A 164 -14.51 -20.90 24.30
CA CYS A 164 -14.78 -19.59 23.73
C CYS A 164 -13.48 -18.89 23.29
N SER A 165 -13.46 -18.33 22.08
CA SER A 165 -12.27 -17.75 21.44
C SER A 165 -11.11 -18.70 21.16
N GLN A 166 -11.32 -20.03 21.17
CA GLN A 166 -10.27 -21.01 20.85
C GLN A 166 -10.66 -21.89 19.64
N PRO A 167 -10.82 -21.30 18.43
CA PRO A 167 -11.12 -22.05 17.21
C PRO A 167 -9.94 -22.84 16.65
N VAL A 168 -8.70 -22.59 17.11
CA VAL A 168 -7.49 -23.25 16.60
C VAL A 168 -6.70 -23.92 17.71
N SER A 169 -6.55 -23.24 18.85
CA SER A 169 -5.81 -23.75 19.98
C SER A 169 -6.70 -24.49 20.99
N SER A 170 -6.06 -25.08 21.99
CA SER A 170 -6.72 -25.65 23.15
C SER A 170 -5.95 -25.25 24.41
N GLY A 171 -6.66 -24.92 25.48
CA GLY A 171 -6.03 -24.52 26.73
C GLY A 171 -6.93 -23.66 27.61
N PRO A 172 -6.36 -23.10 28.69
CA PRO A 172 -7.11 -22.27 29.63
C PRO A 172 -7.43 -20.87 29.10
N SER A 173 -6.78 -20.41 28.03
CA SER A 173 -6.95 -19.07 27.46
C SER A 173 -6.63 -19.08 25.96
N PRO A 174 -7.28 -18.21 25.16
CA PRO A 174 -6.96 -18.07 23.75
C PRO A 174 -5.54 -17.54 23.54
N VAL A 175 -4.94 -17.89 22.41
CA VAL A 175 -3.63 -17.37 21.98
C VAL A 175 -3.77 -16.54 20.71
N ALA A 176 -2.70 -15.82 20.32
CA ALA A 176 -2.74 -14.92 19.16
C ALA A 176 -3.19 -15.60 17.85
N THR A 177 -2.88 -16.89 17.67
CA THR A 177 -3.32 -17.65 16.49
C THR A 177 -4.84 -17.81 16.40
N ASP A 178 -5.53 -17.93 17.54
CA ASP A 178 -6.99 -17.94 17.60
C ASP A 178 -7.58 -16.60 17.17
N CYS A 179 -7.00 -15.51 17.65
CA CYS A 179 -7.50 -14.17 17.39
C CYS A 179 -7.32 -13.78 15.91
N LEU A 180 -6.22 -14.21 15.29
CA LEU A 180 -6.02 -14.08 13.85
C LEU A 180 -7.06 -14.90 13.05
N PHE A 181 -7.39 -16.11 13.50
CA PHE A 181 -8.45 -16.92 12.87
C PHE A 181 -9.80 -16.20 12.94
N ILE A 182 -10.17 -15.64 14.10
CA ILE A 182 -11.40 -14.86 14.26
C ILE A 182 -11.43 -13.64 13.32
N LEU A 183 -10.29 -12.94 13.15
CA LEU A 183 -10.21 -11.81 12.22
C LEU A 183 -10.46 -12.25 10.78
N ARG A 184 -9.89 -13.40 10.36
CA ARG A 184 -10.13 -13.97 9.03
C ARG A 184 -11.60 -14.36 8.83
N VAL A 185 -12.26 -14.88 9.87
CA VAL A 185 -13.71 -15.15 9.84
C VAL A 185 -14.50 -13.85 9.68
N ALA A 186 -14.14 -12.80 10.42
CA ALA A 186 -14.78 -11.49 10.33
C ALA A 186 -14.61 -10.82 8.95
N THR A 187 -13.53 -11.13 8.22
CA THR A 187 -13.30 -10.66 6.85
C THR A 187 -13.77 -11.65 5.78
N ALA A 188 -14.55 -12.67 6.16
CA ALA A 188 -15.06 -13.72 5.27
C ALA A 188 -13.98 -14.50 4.49
N LEU A 189 -12.76 -14.55 5.02
CA LEU A 189 -11.66 -15.36 4.49
C LEU A 189 -11.70 -16.80 5.03
N GLU A 190 -12.33 -17.03 6.17
CA GLU A 190 -12.51 -18.33 6.82
C GLU A 190 -13.94 -18.47 7.38
N THR A 191 -14.34 -19.69 7.73
CA THR A 191 -15.62 -19.95 8.42
C THR A 191 -15.36 -20.59 9.78
N CYS A 192 -16.16 -20.22 10.78
CA CYS A 192 -16.06 -20.77 12.13
C CYS A 192 -17.27 -21.67 12.44
N SER A 193 -17.04 -22.90 12.89
CA SER A 193 -18.10 -23.81 13.29
C SER A 193 -17.79 -24.49 14.62
N PRO A 194 -18.60 -24.28 15.69
CA PRO A 194 -19.78 -23.41 15.73
C PRO A 194 -19.41 -21.92 15.71
N GLU A 195 -20.20 -21.09 15.03
CA GLU A 195 -19.88 -19.66 14.82
C GLU A 195 -19.68 -18.88 16.14
N CYS A 196 -20.42 -19.27 17.17
CA CYS A 196 -20.37 -18.67 18.50
C CYS A 196 -18.97 -18.74 19.15
N VAL A 197 -18.13 -19.75 18.82
CA VAL A 197 -16.75 -19.87 19.35
C VAL A 197 -15.89 -18.68 18.90
N CYS A 198 -16.17 -18.15 17.72
CA CYS A 198 -15.46 -17.00 17.15
C CYS A 198 -16.12 -15.65 17.47
N ALA A 199 -17.13 -15.61 18.35
CA ALA A 199 -17.86 -14.39 18.69
C ALA A 199 -17.81 -14.07 20.19
N PRO A 200 -16.62 -13.87 20.82
CA PRO A 200 -16.49 -13.53 22.23
C PRO A 200 -17.19 -12.27 22.70
N LYS A 201 -17.60 -11.36 21.81
CA LYS A 201 -18.44 -10.22 22.20
C LYS A 201 -19.88 -10.65 22.53
N GLY A 202 -20.30 -11.81 22.06
CA GLY A 202 -21.64 -12.37 22.26
C GLY A 202 -22.65 -11.99 21.19
N SER A 203 -22.21 -11.47 20.05
CA SER A 203 -23.06 -11.13 18.91
C SER A 203 -22.57 -11.83 17.65
N LEU A 204 -23.49 -12.41 16.89
CA LEU A 204 -23.22 -12.93 15.54
C LEU A 204 -23.63 -11.90 14.47
N PRO A 205 -22.95 -11.88 13.30
CA PRO A 205 -21.75 -12.66 12.97
C PRO A 205 -20.48 -12.15 13.69
N PRO A 206 -19.39 -12.95 13.75
CA PRO A 206 -18.09 -12.48 14.21
C PRO A 206 -17.62 -11.21 13.49
N SER A 207 -17.03 -10.28 14.23
CA SER A 207 -16.56 -8.98 13.75
C SER A 207 -15.09 -8.75 14.11
N ALA A 208 -14.44 -7.73 13.52
CA ALA A 208 -13.07 -7.38 13.91
C ALA A 208 -12.95 -7.05 15.41
N THR A 209 -14.02 -6.56 16.04
CA THR A 209 -14.08 -6.33 17.50
C THR A 209 -13.90 -7.64 18.28
N ASP A 210 -14.43 -8.75 17.79
CA ASP A 210 -14.28 -10.07 18.42
C ASP A 210 -12.80 -10.51 18.42
N SER A 211 -12.08 -10.25 17.33
CA SER A 211 -10.64 -10.53 17.24
C SER A 211 -9.83 -9.69 18.23
N LEU A 212 -10.23 -8.43 18.45
CA LEU A 212 -9.57 -7.53 19.40
C LEU A 212 -9.82 -7.95 20.86
N ILE A 213 -11.06 -8.36 21.18
CA ILE A 213 -11.41 -8.90 22.50
C ILE A 213 -10.60 -10.18 22.78
N CYS A 214 -10.50 -11.08 21.80
CA CYS A 214 -9.64 -12.26 21.90
C CYS A 214 -8.18 -11.86 22.20
N LEU A 215 -7.63 -10.88 21.47
CA LEU A 215 -6.24 -10.46 21.64
C LEU A 215 -5.98 -9.81 23.01
N GLN A 216 -6.95 -9.06 23.54
CA GLN A 216 -6.88 -8.54 24.90
C GLN A 216 -6.73 -9.68 25.92
N VAL A 217 -7.56 -10.72 25.82
CA VAL A 217 -7.46 -11.87 26.72
C VAL A 217 -6.16 -12.66 26.51
N ALA A 218 -5.75 -12.87 25.26
CA ALA A 218 -4.49 -13.54 24.93
C ALA A 218 -3.24 -12.81 25.46
N THR A 219 -3.34 -11.49 25.67
CA THR A 219 -2.27 -10.65 26.26
C THR A 219 -2.39 -10.47 27.78
N GLY A 220 -3.33 -11.18 28.42
CA GLY A 220 -3.53 -11.14 29.88
C GLY A 220 -4.41 -9.99 30.38
N GLN A 221 -5.10 -9.28 29.49
CA GLN A 221 -6.08 -8.28 29.91
C GLN A 221 -7.37 -8.97 30.36
N SER A 222 -7.98 -8.43 31.41
CA SER A 222 -9.20 -8.96 32.02
C SER A 222 -10.45 -8.51 31.25
N THR A 223 -10.65 -9.03 30.05
CA THR A 223 -11.86 -8.79 29.25
C THR A 223 -12.76 -10.04 29.31
N PRO A 224 -14.06 -9.90 29.62
CA PRO A 224 -14.96 -11.04 29.65
C PRO A 224 -15.17 -11.61 28.25
N LEU A 225 -15.06 -12.93 28.12
CA LEU A 225 -15.42 -13.66 26.91
C LEU A 225 -16.87 -14.17 27.04
N ASN A 226 -17.73 -13.76 26.11
CA ASN A 226 -19.13 -14.14 26.07
C ASN A 226 -19.43 -14.85 24.73
N CYS A 227 -19.23 -16.17 24.67
CA CYS A 227 -19.64 -16.96 23.53
C CYS A 227 -20.97 -17.68 23.84
N PRO A 228 -22.11 -17.22 23.30
CA PRO A 228 -23.42 -17.86 23.51
C PRO A 228 -23.53 -19.10 22.61
N CYS A 229 -22.76 -20.14 22.93
CA CYS A 229 -22.86 -21.43 22.27
C CYS A 229 -23.96 -22.29 22.93
N PRO A 230 -24.88 -22.89 22.14
CA PRO A 230 -25.88 -23.83 22.66
C PRO A 230 -25.26 -25.16 23.12
#